data_AF-A0A6B3FAL8-F1
#
_entry.id   AF-A0A6B3FAL8-F1
#
_cell.length_a   1.000
_cell.length_b   1.000
_cell.length_c   1.000
_cell.angle_alpha   90.00
_cell.angle_beta   90.00
_cell.angle_gamma   90.00
#
_symmetry.space_group_name_H-M   'P 1'
#
loop_
_entity.id
_entity.type
_entity.pdbx_description
1 polymer ?
#
loop_
_entity_poly.entity_id
_entity_poly.type
_entity_poly.pdbx_seq_one_letter_code
_entity_poly.pdbx_strand_id
1 'polypeptide(L)' 'EAAAGRLRPAVQRYPLAEAAAAHRALETRGTTGKVVLIP' A
#
# COMPACT_ATOMS: atom_id res chain seq x y z
N GLU A 1 14.58 14.73 -2.34
CA GLU A 1 14.88 13.29 -2.55
C GLU A 1 13.75 12.47 -3.19
N ALA A 2 12.62 12.17 -2.52
CA ALA A 2 11.57 11.31 -3.09
C ALA A 2 10.84 11.89 -4.31
N ALA A 3 10.46 13.18 -4.26
CA ALA A 3 9.84 13.87 -5.40
C ALA A 3 10.78 14.03 -6.60
N ALA A 4 12.09 13.90 -6.40
CA ALA A 4 13.10 13.94 -7.46
C ALA A 4 13.27 12.57 -8.17
N GLY A 5 12.45 11.56 -7.85
CA GLY A 5 12.43 10.24 -8.51
C GLY A 5 13.59 9.30 -8.15
N ARG A 6 14.53 9.74 -7.31
CA ARG A 6 15.67 8.93 -6.85
C ARG A 6 15.27 7.84 -5.85
N LEU A 7 14.17 8.04 -5.13
CA LEU A 7 13.59 7.05 -4.23
C LEU A 7 12.26 6.59 -4.79
N ARG A 8 12.08 5.28 -4.94
CA ARG A 8 10.83 4.66 -5.36
C ARG A 8 10.24 3.89 -4.17
N PRO A 9 9.07 4.28 -3.64
CA PRO A 9 8.46 3.53 -2.55
C PRO A 9 8.02 2.15 -3.03
N ALA A 10 8.20 1.14 -2.19
CA ALA A 10 7.56 -0.16 -2.39
C ALA A 10 6.04 0.02 -2.24
N VAL A 11 5.27 -0.55 -3.17
CA VAL A 11 3.80 -0.41 -3.22
C VAL A 11 3.15 -1.79 -3.18
N GLN A 12 2.24 -1.99 -2.23
CA GLN A 12 1.29 -3.12 -2.19
C GLN A 12 -0.08 -2.65 -2.68
N ARG A 13 -0.71 -3.44 -3.55
CA ARG A 13 -1.98 -3.11 -4.20
C ARG A 13 -3.07 -4.05 -3.72
N TYR A 14 -4.24 -3.50 -3.47
CA TYR A 14 -5.47 -4.26 -3.18
C TYR A 14 -6.58 -3.77 -4.10
N PRO A 15 -7.44 -4.66 -4.64
CA PRO A 15 -8.68 -4.22 -5.28
C PRO A 15 -9.50 -3.34 -4.33
N LEU A 16 -10.19 -2.33 -4.86
CA LEU A 16 -11.05 -1.45 -4.06
C LEU A 16 -12.12 -2.24 -3.31
N ALA A 17 -12.65 -3.30 -3.94
CA ALA A 17 -13.59 -4.24 -3.33
C ALA A 17 -13.04 -4.93 -2.07
N GLU A 18 -11.71 -4.98 -1.91
CA GLU A 18 -11.02 -5.65 -0.81
C GLU A 18 -10.44 -4.66 0.23
N ALA A 19 -10.93 -3.41 0.28
CA ALA A 19 -10.44 -2.41 1.23
C ALA A 19 -10.45 -2.90 2.69
N ALA A 20 -11.43 -3.73 3.07
CA ALA A 20 -11.48 -4.35 4.40
C ALA A 20 -10.29 -5.30 4.67
N ALA A 21 -9.83 -6.05 3.67
CA ALA A 21 -8.64 -6.88 3.78
C ALA A 21 -7.37 -6.03 3.92
N ALA A 22 -7.27 -4.95 3.14
CA ALA A 22 -6.18 -3.98 3.25
C ALA A 22 -6.10 -3.37 4.66
N HIS A 23 -7.23 -3.02 5.26
CA HIS A 23 -7.30 -2.51 6.64
C HIS A 23 -6.79 -3.53 7.66
N ARG A 24 -7.26 -4.78 7.60
CA ARG A 24 -6.80 -5.84 8.50
C ARG A 24 -5.29 -6.09 8.38
N ALA A 25 -4.74 -6.04 7.17
CA ALA A 25 -3.31 -6.20 6.95
C ALA A 25 -2.51 -5.04 7.55
N LEU A 26 -3.02 -3.81 7.50
CA LEU A 26 -2.41 -2.65 8.16
C LEU A 26 -2.41 -2.79 9.68
N GLU A 27 -3.55 -3.15 10.26
CA GLU A 27 -3.73 -3.30 11.71
C GLU A 27 -2.80 -4.37 12.32
N THR A 28 -2.62 -5.48 11.60
CA THR A 28 -1.75 -6.59 12.02
C THR A 28 -0.29 -6.39 11.66
N ARG A 29 0.08 -5.22 11.09
CA ARG A 29 1.42 -4.94 10.56
C ARG A 29 1.88 -5.96 9.50
N GLY A 30 0.95 -6.54 8.76
CA GLY A 30 1.20 -7.48 7.66
C GLY A 30 1.62 -6.83 6.34
N THR A 31 1.63 -5.50 6.25
CA THR A 31 2.04 -4.76 5.04
C THR A 31 3.40 -4.12 5.20
N THR A 32 4.16 -4.02 4.11
CA THR A 32 5.39 -3.22 4.04
C THR A 32 5.28 -2.22 2.91
N GLY A 33 5.77 -0.99 3.14
CA GLY A 33 5.68 0.09 2.16
C GLY A 33 4.28 0.71 2.11
N LYS A 34 3.92 1.29 0.95
CA LYS A 34 2.66 2.00 0.75
C LYS A 34 1.57 1.05 0.26
N VAL A 35 0.43 1.06 0.94
CA VAL A 35 -0.80 0.40 0.46
C VAL A 35 -1.56 1.35 -0.45
N VAL A 36 -2.05 0.85 -1.60
CA VAL A 36 -2.95 1.58 -2.50
C VAL A 36 -4.11 0.69 -2.92
N LEU A 37 -5.28 1.32 -3.10
CA LEU A 37 -6.45 0.67 -3.67
C LEU A 37 -6.48 0.91 -5.18
N ILE A 38 -6.78 -0.14 -5.93
CA ILE A 38 -6.98 -0.09 -7.39
C ILE A 38 -8.46 -0.32 -7.72
N PRO A 39 -9.04 0.45 -8.67
CA PRO A 39 -10.43 0.26 -9.08
C PRO A 39 -10.70 -1.15 -9.62
#